data_AF-F2E3E4-F1
#
_entry.id   AF-F2E3E4-F1
#
_cell.length_a   1.000
_cell.length_b   1.000
_cell.length_c   1.000
_cell.angle_alpha   90.00
_cell.angle_beta   90.00
_cell.angle_gamma   90.00
#
_symmetry.space_group_name_H-M   'P 1'
#
loop_
_entity.id
_entity.type
_entity.pdbx_description
1 polymer ?
#
loop_
_entity_poly.entity_id
_entity_poly.type
_entity_poly.pdbx_seq_one_letter_code
_entity_poly.pdbx_strand_id
1 'polypeptide(L)' 'MNEDDTAMIAVINIPRDRLLTFNYLTTEPDVCFPFACLCGEEKCYRVIRGFKNHSKAVQEEIYQLGDCSRYVKSLY' A
#
# COMPACT_ATOMS: atom_id res chain seq x y z
N MET A 1 -4.37 15.33 -13.75
CA MET A 1 -4.94 14.20 -12.99
C MET A 1 -6.26 14.70 -12.46
N ASN A 2 -7.39 14.11 -12.86
CA ASN A 2 -8.64 14.39 -12.15
C ASN A 2 -8.55 13.65 -10.81
N GLU A 3 -8.72 14.37 -9.70
CA GLU A 3 -8.70 13.80 -8.34
C GLU A 3 -9.85 12.77 -8.13
N ASP A 4 -10.85 12.77 -9.02
CA ASP A 4 -12.08 11.97 -8.94
C ASP A 4 -11.93 10.47 -9.27
N ASP A 5 -10.73 9.97 -9.60
CA ASP A 5 -10.53 8.65 -10.21
C ASP A 5 -9.94 7.57 -9.27
N THR A 6 -9.78 7.89 -7.98
CA THR A 6 -9.23 6.96 -6.97
C THR A 6 -10.26 6.63 -5.89
N ALA A 7 -10.57 5.35 -5.76
CA ALA A 7 -11.44 4.83 -4.71
C ALA A 7 -10.68 3.85 -3.81
N MET A 8 -11.03 3.83 -2.53
CA MET A 8 -10.60 2.78 -1.61
C MET A 8 -11.56 1.60 -1.71
N ILE A 9 -11.03 0.40 -1.88
CA ILE A 9 -11.80 -0.83 -2.01
C ILE A 9 -11.51 -1.71 -0.79
N ALA A 10 -12.56 -2.25 -0.19
CA ALA A 10 -12.41 -3.22 0.90
C ALA A 10 -11.96 -4.57 0.32
N VAL A 11 -10.80 -5.06 0.78
CA VAL A 11 -10.21 -6.35 0.36
C VAL A 11 -10.57 -7.50 1.32
N ILE A 12 -11.25 -7.16 2.42
CA ILE A 12 -11.78 -8.07 3.42
C ILE A 12 -13.13 -7.57 3.92
N ASN A 13 -13.90 -8.45 4.57
CA ASN A 13 -15.03 -8.01 5.40
C ASN A 13 -14.51 -7.23 6.61
N ILE A 14 -14.98 -6.00 6.77
CA ILE A 14 -14.55 -5.10 7.85
C ILE A 14 -15.66 -5.09 8.92
N PRO A 15 -15.38 -5.59 10.14
CA PRO A 15 -16.32 -5.49 11.26
C PRO A 15 -16.63 -4.04 11.61
N ARG A 16 -17.82 -3.81 12.17
CA ARG A 16 -18.18 -2.52 12.75
C ARG A 16 -17.13 -2.10 13.78
N ASP A 17 -16.81 -0.81 13.81
CA ASP A 17 -15.84 -0.17 14.71
C ASP A 17 -14.36 -0.59 14.52
N ARG A 18 -14.04 -1.42 13.51
CA ARG A 18 -12.65 -1.69 13.14
C ARG A 18 -12.06 -0.48 12.39
N LEU A 19 -10.81 -0.14 12.71
CA LEU A 19 -10.07 0.89 11.99
C LEU A 19 -9.96 0.53 10.51
N LEU A 20 -10.30 1.48 9.64
CA LEU A 20 -10.03 1.37 8.23
C LEU A 20 -8.54 1.61 8.00
N THR A 21 -7.88 0.62 7.39
CA THR A 21 -6.45 0.68 7.08
C THR A 21 -6.24 0.30 5.62
N PHE A 22 -5.18 0.82 5.03
CA PHE A 22 -4.69 0.38 3.73
C PHE A 22 -3.17 0.34 3.75
N ASN A 23 -2.60 -0.40 2.80
CA ASN A 23 -1.16 -0.49 2.64
C ASN A 23 -0.67 0.67 1.77
N TYR A 24 0.08 1.61 2.36
CA TYR A 24 0.68 2.72 1.61
C TYR A 24 1.49 2.26 0.39
N LEU A 25 2.11 1.09 0.44
CA LEU A 25 2.92 0.57 -0.66
C LEU A 25 2.10 0.14 -1.88
N THR A 26 0.77 0.09 -1.78
CA THR A 26 -0.11 -0.18 -2.93
C THR A 26 -0.58 1.11 -3.63
N THR A 27 -0.36 2.29 -3.03
CA THR A 27 -0.77 3.58 -3.61
C THR A 27 0.41 4.51 -3.87
N GLU A 28 1.40 4.52 -2.97
CA GLU A 28 2.52 5.45 -2.96
C GLU A 28 3.79 4.81 -3.54
N PRO A 29 4.22 5.20 -4.75
CA PRO A 29 5.50 4.75 -5.28
C PRO A 29 6.69 5.34 -4.52
N ASP A 30 6.52 6.53 -3.96
CA ASP A 30 7.48 7.22 -3.13
C ASP A 30 6.76 7.97 -2.01
N VAL A 31 7.45 8.26 -0.91
CA VAL A 31 6.90 9.06 0.19
C VAL A 31 7.85 10.21 0.50
N CYS A 32 7.30 11.37 0.86
CA CYS A 32 8.11 12.55 1.19
C CYS A 32 9.08 12.29 2.35
N PHE A 33 8.63 11.53 3.35
CA PHE A 33 9.47 11.12 4.49
C PHE A 33 9.15 9.68 4.91
N PRO A 34 10.14 8.78 4.96
CA PRO A 34 9.92 7.43 5.47
C PRO A 34 9.48 7.42 6.94
N PHE A 35 8.55 6.55 7.29
CA PHE A 35 8.04 6.48 8.67
C PHE A 35 7.88 5.05 9.16
N ALA A 36 7.96 4.86 10.47
CA ALA A 36 7.69 3.57 11.11
C ALA A 36 6.21 3.21 11.00
N CYS A 37 5.92 2.00 10.53
CA CYS A 37 4.56 1.48 10.46
C CYS A 37 4.12 0.99 11.84
N LEU A 38 2.92 1.41 12.25
CA LEU A 38 2.33 1.09 13.56
C LEU A 38 1.11 0.17 13.42
N CYS A 39 0.99 -0.61 12.33
CA CYS A 39 -0.19 -1.44 12.09
C CYS A 39 -0.34 -2.62 13.06
N GLY A 40 0.75 -3.05 13.73
CA GLY A 40 0.73 -4.16 14.68
C GLY A 40 0.69 -5.57 14.05
N GLU A 41 0.61 -5.68 12.72
CA GLU A 41 0.52 -6.97 12.01
C GLU A 41 1.86 -7.75 12.02
N GLU A 42 1.78 -9.08 12.04
CA GLU A 42 2.96 -9.95 12.04
C GLU A 42 3.81 -9.77 10.77
N LYS A 43 3.14 -9.69 9.61
CA LYS A 43 3.75 -9.47 8.29
C LYS A 43 3.90 -7.99 7.95
N CYS A 44 4.32 -7.19 8.92
CA CYS A 44 4.51 -5.74 8.74
C CYS A 44 5.84 -5.43 8.03
N TYR A 45 5.80 -4.51 7.05
CA TYR A 45 6.97 -3.98 6.35
C TYR A 45 7.89 -3.09 7.22
N ARG A 46 7.47 -2.80 8.46
CA ARG A 46 8.15 -2.04 9.52
C ARG A 46 8.40 -0.57 9.22
N VAL A 47 8.97 -0.23 8.06
CA VAL A 47 9.21 1.14 7.63
C VAL A 47 8.56 1.35 6.26
N ILE A 48 7.66 2.31 6.19
CA ILE A 48 7.04 2.74 4.94
C ILE A 48 7.97 3.76 4.29
N ARG A 49 8.52 3.40 3.13
CA ARG A 49 9.43 4.25 2.35
C ARG A 49 9.01 4.40 0.89
N GLY A 50 7.78 4.04 0.54
CA GLY A 50 7.28 4.02 -0.84
C GLY A 50 7.67 2.76 -1.61
N PHE A 51 6.79 2.27 -2.48
CA PHE A 51 6.91 1.00 -3.18
C PHE A 51 8.24 0.82 -3.92
N LYS A 52 8.70 1.87 -4.64
CA LYS A 52 9.90 1.79 -5.49
C LYS A 52 11.19 1.57 -4.70
N ASN A 53 11.18 1.83 -3.39
CA ASN A 53 12.33 1.78 -2.51
C ASN A 53 12.47 0.43 -1.76
N HIS A 54 11.70 -0.59 -2.16
CA HIS A 54 11.85 -1.98 -1.67
C HIS A 54 12.61 -2.87 -2.68
N SER A 55 13.10 -4.04 -2.23
CA SER A 55 13.74 -5.02 -3.11
C SER A 55 12.76 -5.57 -4.15
N LYS A 56 13.26 -6.10 -5.27
CA LYS A 56 12.41 -6.67 -6.33
C LYS A 56 11.45 -7.76 -5.84
N ALA A 57 11.92 -8.65 -4.98
CA ALA A 57 11.08 -9.68 -4.36
C ALA A 57 9.92 -9.09 -3.54
N VAL A 58 10.15 -7.99 -2.81
CA VAL A 58 9.09 -7.31 -2.04
C VAL A 58 8.16 -6.53 -2.95
N GLN A 59 8.67 -5.89 -4.01
CA GLN A 59 7.85 -5.25 -5.03
C GLN A 59 6.91 -6.26 -5.71
N GLU A 60 7.43 -7.44 -6.06
CA GLU A 60 6.66 -8.56 -6.58
C GLU A 60 5.58 -9.02 -5.59
N GLU A 61 5.92 -9.23 -4.32
CA GLU A 61 4.95 -9.60 -3.29
C GLU A 61 3.79 -8.60 -3.20
N ILE A 62 4.10 -7.30 -3.16
CA ILE A 62 3.09 -6.23 -3.07
C ILE A 62 2.25 -6.17 -4.35
N TYR A 63 2.86 -6.35 -5.52
CA TYR A 63 2.16 -6.35 -6.80
C TYR A 63 1.16 -7.52 -6.89
N GLN A 64 1.54 -8.69 -6.39
CA GLN A 64 0.68 -9.88 -6.37
C GLN A 64 -0.50 -9.78 -5.41
N LEU A 65 -0.57 -8.73 -4.56
CA LEU A 65 -1.78 -8.44 -3.78
C LEU A 65 -2.97 -8.03 -4.67
N GLY A 66 -2.74 -7.65 -5.94
CA GLY A 66 -3.80 -7.37 -6.93
C GLY A 66 -4.45 -5.98 -6.84
N ASP A 67 -4.47 -5.38 -5.65
CA ASP A 67 -5.21 -4.14 -5.36
C ASP A 67 -4.34 -2.86 -5.37
N CYS A 68 -3.28 -2.86 -6.17
CA CYS A 68 -2.43 -1.68 -6.37
C CYS A 68 -3.11 -0.60 -7.22
N SER A 69 -2.79 0.67 -6.93
CA SER A 69 -3.20 1.83 -7.71
C SER A 69 -2.68 1.73 -9.15
N ARG A 70 -3.36 2.39 -10.08
CA ARG A 70 -2.92 2.47 -11.49
C ARG A 70 -1.48 2.95 -11.60
N TYR A 71 -1.08 3.87 -10.73
CA TYR A 71 0.26 4.44 -10.76
C TYR A 71 1.32 3.44 -10.28
N VAL A 72 1.11 2.74 -9.16
CA VAL A 72 2.03 1.67 -8.71
C VAL A 72 2.11 0.57 -9.76
N LYS A 73 0.98 0.20 -10.37
CA LYS A 73 0.92 -0.80 -11.45
C LYS A 73 1.71 -0.41 -12.70
N SER A 74 1.90 0.89 -12.98
CA SER A 74 2.68 1.35 -14.14
C SER A 74 4.19 1.33 -13.96
N LEU A 75 4.68 1.07 -12.74
CA LEU A 75 6.12 1.11 -12.40
C LEU A 75 6.77 -0.27 -12.38
N TYR A 76 5.96 -1.32 -12.55
CA TYR A 76 6.36 -2.72 -12.56
C TYR A 76 5.99 -3.33 -13.90
#